data_AF-A0A961THM1-F1
#
_entry.id   AF-A0A961THM1-F1
#
_cell.length_a   1.000
_cell.length_b   1.000
_cell.length_c   1.000
_cell.angle_alpha   90.00
_cell.angle_beta   90.00
_cell.angle_gamma   90.00
#
_symmetry.space_group_name_H-M   'P 1'
#
loop_
_entity.id
_entity.type
_entity.pdbx_description
1 polymer ?
#
loop_
_entity_poly.entity_id
_entity_poly.type
_entity_poly.pdbx_seq_one_letter_code
_entity_poly.pdbx_strand_id
1 'polypeptide(L)' 'EKRTPAGRWGNVEELVGACIFLASPASSFVNGHILYVDGGITASL' A
#
# COMPACT_ATOMS: atom_id res chain seq x y z
N GLU A 1 18.30 11.98 4.46
CA GLU A 1 16.83 12.05 4.62
C GLU A 1 16.21 10.71 4.24
N LYS A 2 15.75 9.91 5.20
CA LYS A 2 14.86 8.78 4.91
C LYS A 2 13.44 9.25 5.21
N ARG A 3 12.72 9.71 4.17
CA ARG A 3 11.38 10.30 4.32
C ARG A 3 10.31 9.26 4.66
N THR A 4 10.57 8.00 4.32
CA THR A 4 9.78 6.82 4.66
C THR A 4 10.74 5.70 5.08
N PRO A 5 10.29 4.64 5.76
CA PRO A 5 11.10 3.44 5.99
C PRO A 5 11.68 2.82 4.71
N ALA A 6 10.92 2.87 3.61
CA ALA A 6 11.39 2.46 2.28
C ALA A 6 12.50 3.37 1.71
N GLY A 7 12.85 4.47 2.39
CA GLY A 7 13.97 5.35 2.05
C GLY A 7 13.73 6.26 0.85
N ARG A 8 12.51 6.29 0.30
CA ARG A 8 12.11 7.12 -0.84
C ARG A 8 10.63 7.44 -0.81
N TRP A 9 10.22 8.43 -1.61
CA TRP A 9 8.81 8.59 -1.94
C TRP A 9 8.36 7.46 -2.89
N GLY A 10 7.10 7.07 -2.72
CA GLY A 10 6.42 6.18 -3.65
C GLY A 10 6.08 6.90 -4.95
N ASN A 11 5.96 6.14 -6.03
CA ASN A 11 5.36 6.59 -7.28
C ASN A 11 3.89 6.16 -7.34
N VAL A 12 3.10 6.84 -8.16
CA VAL A 12 1.65 6.56 -8.29
C VAL A 12 1.40 5.13 -8.77
N GLU A 13 2.27 4.60 -9.62
CA GLU A 13 2.16 3.26 -10.20
C GLU A 13 2.20 2.15 -9.15
N GLU A 14 2.79 2.41 -7.99
CA GLU A 14 2.88 1.43 -6.90
C GLU A 14 1.52 1.17 -6.24
N LEU A 15 0.54 2.07 -6.40
CA LEU A 15 -0.84 1.88 -5.95
C LEU A 15 -1.60 0.85 -6.80
N VAL A 16 -1.21 0.68 -8.07
CA VAL A 16 -1.96 -0.11 -9.05
C VAL A 16 -2.09 -1.56 -8.60
N GLY A 17 -1.03 -2.17 -8.09
CA GLY A 17 -1.05 -3.55 -7.62
C GLY A 17 -2.05 -3.77 -6.46
N ALA A 18 -2.10 -2.82 -5.52
CA ALA A 18 -3.05 -2.88 -4.41
C ALA A 18 -4.49 -2.71 -4.89
N CYS A 19 -4.75 -1.78 -5.82
CA CYS A 19 -6.06 -1.62 -6.44
C CYS A 19 -6.51 -2.88 -7.18
N ILE A 20 -5.62 -3.50 -7.96
CA ILE A 20 -5.92 -4.76 -8.66
C ILE A 20 -6.22 -5.86 -7.65
N PHE A 21 -5.38 -6.05 -6.63
CA PHE A 21 -5.61 -7.05 -5.59
C PHE A 21 -7.01 -6.87 -4.97
N LEU A 22 -7.31 -5.67 -4.47
CA LEU A 22 -8.59 -5.36 -3.81
C LEU A 22 -9.80 -5.53 -4.75
N ALA A 23 -9.66 -5.23 -6.04
CA ALA A 23 -10.72 -5.38 -7.03
C ALA A 23 -10.85 -6.79 -7.63
N SER A 24 -9.92 -7.69 -7.35
CA SER A 24 -9.84 -9.01 -7.97
C SER A 24 -10.46 -10.12 -7.10
N PRO A 25 -10.74 -11.31 -7.66
CA PRO A 25 -11.13 -12.48 -6.85
C PRO A 25 -10.11 -12.90 -5.78
N ALA A 26 -8.84 -12.46 -5.90
CA ALA A 26 -7.80 -12.77 -4.92
C ALA A 26 -8.09 -12.17 -3.53
N SER A 27 -8.92 -11.13 -3.45
CA SER A 27 -9.38 -10.51 -2.20
C SER A 27 -10.78 -10.98 -1.76
N SER A 28 -11.32 -12.07 -2.32
CA SER A 28 -12.71 -12.51 -2.11
C SER A 28 -13.15 -12.71 -0.64
N PHE A 29 -12.22 -12.87 0.29
CA PHE A 29 -12.50 -12.94 1.74
C PHE A 29 -11.86 -11.81 2.56
N VAL A 30 -11.32 -10.79 1.91
CA VAL A 30 -10.70 -9.61 2.54
C VAL A 30 -11.69 -8.45 2.46
N ASN A 31 -12.29 -8.10 3.61
CA ASN A 31 -13.25 -7.00 3.72
C ASN A 31 -12.99 -6.18 4.98
N GLY A 32 -13.52 -4.95 5.02
CA GLY A 32 -13.38 -4.05 6.17
C GLY A 32 -11.94 -3.64 6.50
N HIS A 33 -11.01 -3.80 5.55
CA HIS A 33 -9.58 -3.62 5.77
C HIS A 33 -9.03 -2.41 5.01
N ILE A 34 -8.10 -1.69 5.63
CA ILE A 34 -7.34 -0.59 5.01
C ILE A 34 -5.94 -1.11 4.68
N LEU A 35 -5.63 -1.24 3.39
CA LEU A 35 -4.30 -1.62 2.91
C LEU A 35 -3.46 -0.36 2.66
N TYR A 36 -2.48 -0.10 3.51
CA TYR A 36 -1.55 1.01 3.35
C TYR A 36 -0.48 0.70 2.29
N VAL A 37 -0.27 1.65 1.38
CA VAL A 37 0.76 1.62 0.34
C VAL A 37 1.53 2.93 0.40
N ASP A 38 2.38 3.07 1.42
CA ASP A 38 2.99 4.36 1.78
C ASP A 38 4.49 4.26 2.09
N GLY A 39 5.13 3.14 1.73
CA GLY A 39 6.53 2.90 2.04
C GLY A 39 6.82 2.75 3.54
N GLY A 40 5.80 2.50 4.37
CA GLY A 40 5.90 2.22 5.80
C GLY A 40 5.71 3.42 6.72
N ILE A 41 5.32 4.59 6.20
CA ILE A 41 5.14 5.82 7.00
C ILE A 41 4.17 5.57 8.16
N THR A 42 3.00 4.98 7.87
CA THR A 42 1.94 4.77 8.86
C THR A 42 2.38 3.89 10.03
N ALA A 43 3.31 2.96 9.81
CA ALA A 43 3.82 2.08 10.86
C ALA A 43 4.99 2.68 11.66
N SER A 44 5.52 3.83 11.24
CA SER A 44 6.74 4.44 11.80
C SER A 44 6.51 5.80 12.46
N LEU A 45 5.27 6.30 12.42
CA LEU A 45 4.77 7.42 13.21
C LEU A 45 4.00 6.88 14.42
#